data_AF-A0A1G1IUV9-F1
#
_entry.id   AF-A0A1G1IUV9-F1
#
_cell.length_a   1.000
_cell.length_b   1.000
_cell.length_c   1.000
_cell.angle_alpha   90.00
_cell.angle_beta   90.00
_cell.angle_gamma   90.00
#
_symmetry.space_group_name_H-M   'P 1'
#
loop_
_entity.id
_entity.type
_entity.pdbx_description
1 polymer ?
#
loop_
_entity_poly.entity_id
_entity_poly.type
_entity_poly.pdbx_seq_one_letter_code
_entity_poly.pdbx_strand_id
1 'polypeptide(L)'
;MSKVRLLNGKTLFVDEMANPAHVYLLSNIDLELNNLSPVTPAEVTLRASFLSHTQNLILAGRIRPDLAHQRVILENFKLETDLAELDADAVGAISPDAKTWLADGALHGQLSAGMDSLTVGQGEVSPVVRLELRQGSLRVAESGKTFSEITLRGLAAYPKLTLEEVSARLGQGKIKASGKFQVTPAGVISGQFESTAVNFSLAELAPEVAEGEPQVEGQASFSLEGVFAGKDGAMIAQNLQGNGQISIKDGVIRNLNVIREIMNKLALIPGLREKFSSRLSADYQKRLDARDTYFVVSEIPLQIANGTLSADPISLSSDSLEIFASVQIFFSGPVSGRGMVAIDSEFSEALSRSINELDTLRDTKGRMLFPLVIRGTTARPEITLDFNDIGQRLAVAATQQVLSGLLGGKKKTQAADSGQADSQTVQNGAETSSSTAQDPVAGLLGALISAAEKRS
;
A
#
# COMPACT_ATOMS: atom_id res chain seq x y z
N MET A 1 8.33 43.14 -44.37
CA MET A 1 8.39 42.05 -43.38
C MET A 1 8.54 40.75 -44.14
N SER A 2 9.53 39.94 -43.80
CA SER A 2 9.76 38.66 -44.48
C SER A 2 9.01 37.54 -43.74
N LYS A 3 8.40 36.63 -44.49
CA LYS A 3 7.72 35.43 -43.97
C LYS A 3 8.38 34.21 -44.59
N VAL A 4 8.71 33.21 -43.77
CA VAL A 4 9.24 31.92 -44.23
C VAL A 4 8.28 30.82 -43.79
N ARG A 5 8.00 29.88 -44.70
CA ARG A 5 7.15 28.72 -44.45
C ARG A 5 7.82 27.45 -44.94
N LEU A 6 7.81 26.41 -44.11
CA LEU A 6 8.13 25.04 -44.48
C LEU A 6 6.89 24.19 -44.21
N LEU A 7 6.54 23.30 -45.13
CA LEU A 7 5.33 22.47 -45.05
C LEU A 7 5.69 20.99 -45.22
N ASN A 8 5.03 20.12 -44.44
CA ASN A 8 5.18 18.66 -44.51
C ASN A 8 6.62 18.14 -44.37
N GLY A 9 7.42 18.77 -43.51
CA GLY A 9 8.77 18.31 -43.20
C GLY A 9 8.80 17.02 -42.38
N LYS A 10 9.97 16.38 -42.35
CA LYS A 10 10.27 15.23 -41.46
C LYS A 10 11.65 15.42 -40.84
N THR A 11 11.80 15.08 -39.57
CA THR A 11 13.10 15.03 -38.91
C THR A 11 13.20 13.82 -37.98
N LEU A 12 14.42 13.32 -37.83
CA LEU A 12 14.77 12.26 -36.89
C LEU A 12 15.59 12.89 -35.77
N PHE A 13 15.21 12.63 -34.53
CA PHE A 13 16.03 12.94 -33.36
C PHE A 13 16.48 11.63 -32.73
N VAL A 14 17.78 11.48 -32.49
CA VAL A 14 18.37 10.30 -31.86
C VAL A 14 18.94 10.73 -30.52
N ASP A 15 18.36 10.21 -29.44
CA ASP A 15 18.87 10.39 -28.09
C ASP A 15 19.90 9.29 -27.79
N GLU A 16 21.17 9.64 -27.95
CA GLU A 16 22.31 8.76 -27.65
C GLU A 16 22.59 8.65 -26.14
N MET A 17 21.94 9.46 -25.29
CA MET A 17 22.09 9.35 -23.84
C MET A 17 21.26 8.19 -23.27
N ALA A 18 20.21 7.79 -23.97
CA ALA A 18 19.46 6.59 -23.66
C ALA A 18 20.26 5.33 -24.02
N ASN A 19 20.11 4.25 -23.24
CA ASN A 19 20.69 2.96 -23.55
C ASN A 19 19.60 1.87 -23.52
N PRO A 20 19.14 1.37 -24.70
CA PRO A 20 19.61 1.72 -26.04
C PRO A 20 19.23 3.15 -26.46
N ALA A 21 19.90 3.68 -27.49
CA ALA A 21 19.59 4.99 -28.04
C ALA A 21 18.12 5.04 -28.51
N HIS A 22 17.40 6.10 -28.13
CA HIS A 22 16.00 6.28 -28.50
C HIS A 22 15.89 7.10 -29.78
N VAL A 23 14.98 6.71 -30.66
CA VAL A 23 14.77 7.38 -31.94
C VAL A 23 13.37 7.99 -31.97
N TYR A 24 13.32 9.31 -32.11
CA TYR A 24 12.09 10.09 -32.12
C TYR A 24 11.86 10.64 -33.53
N LEU A 25 10.77 10.22 -34.17
CA LEU A 25 10.36 10.72 -35.48
C LEU A 25 9.38 11.88 -35.29
N LEU A 26 9.73 13.06 -35.83
CA LEU A 26 8.80 14.16 -36.02
C LEU A 26 8.42 14.19 -37.50
N SER A 27 7.13 14.19 -37.79
CA SER A 27 6.60 14.22 -39.16
C SER A 27 5.55 15.31 -39.34
N ASN A 28 5.11 15.54 -40.59
CA ASN A 28 4.14 16.58 -40.94
C ASN A 28 4.52 17.96 -40.35
N ILE A 29 5.80 18.32 -40.44
CA ILE A 29 6.31 19.54 -39.81
C ILE A 29 5.92 20.75 -40.66
N ASP A 30 5.14 21.64 -40.08
CA ASP A 30 4.83 22.95 -40.62
C ASP A 30 5.47 24.03 -39.75
N LEU A 31 6.43 24.77 -40.31
CA LEU A 31 7.12 25.86 -39.63
C LEU A 31 6.74 27.19 -40.27
N GLU A 32 6.34 28.15 -39.44
CA GLU A 32 6.07 29.52 -39.82
C GLU A 32 6.96 30.47 -39.01
N LEU A 33 7.71 31.31 -39.72
CA LEU A 33 8.50 32.39 -39.15
C LEU A 33 7.96 33.73 -39.66
N ASN A 34 7.49 34.56 -38.73
CA ASN A 34 6.97 35.89 -39.00
C ASN A 34 7.90 36.96 -38.43
N ASN A 35 7.90 38.15 -39.06
CA ASN A 35 8.66 39.31 -38.60
C ASN A 35 10.18 39.10 -38.54
N LEU A 36 10.75 38.33 -39.48
CA LEU A 36 12.19 38.09 -39.55
C LEU A 36 12.96 39.40 -39.70
N SER A 37 13.83 39.67 -38.74
CA SER A 37 14.66 40.88 -38.64
C SER A 37 15.94 40.55 -37.87
N PRO A 38 17.08 41.17 -38.22
CA PRO A 38 18.31 41.02 -37.44
C PRO A 38 18.25 41.67 -36.05
N VAL A 39 17.28 42.56 -35.81
CA VAL A 39 17.23 43.42 -34.61
C VAL A 39 15.99 43.16 -33.76
N THR A 40 14.86 42.81 -34.37
CA THR A 40 13.60 42.56 -33.66
C THR A 40 13.35 41.06 -33.52
N PRO A 41 12.73 40.59 -32.41
CA PRO A 41 12.32 39.20 -32.28
C PRO A 41 11.42 38.76 -33.43
N ALA A 42 11.70 37.58 -33.98
CA ALA A 42 10.83 36.90 -34.94
C ALA A 42 9.87 35.98 -34.21
N GLU A 43 8.60 35.97 -34.62
CA GLU A 43 7.60 35.03 -34.10
C GLU A 43 7.74 33.69 -34.80
N VAL A 44 7.65 32.61 -34.03
CA VAL A 44 7.84 31.25 -34.51
C VAL A 44 6.64 30.42 -34.13
N THR A 45 6.12 29.67 -35.08
CA THR A 45 5.11 28.63 -34.85
C THR A 45 5.51 27.38 -35.61
N LEU A 46 5.61 26.27 -34.89
CA LEU A 46 5.86 24.94 -35.43
C LEU A 46 4.67 24.05 -35.09
N ARG A 47 4.15 23.34 -36.08
CA ARG A 47 3.18 22.26 -35.90
C ARG A 47 3.81 20.98 -36.41
N ALA A 48 3.62 19.88 -35.70
CA ALA A 48 4.17 18.60 -36.10
C ALA A 48 3.32 17.45 -35.56
N SER A 49 3.55 16.27 -36.13
CA SER A 49 3.13 14.99 -35.58
C SER A 49 4.29 14.42 -34.76
N PHE A 50 4.05 14.20 -33.47
CA PHE A 50 4.99 13.56 -32.55
C PHE A 50 4.31 12.37 -31.88
N LEU A 51 4.84 11.17 -32.14
CA LEU A 51 4.26 9.90 -31.68
C LEU A 51 2.77 9.79 -32.03
N SER A 52 2.41 10.28 -33.23
CA SER A 52 1.03 10.34 -33.73
C SER A 52 1.03 10.31 -35.26
N HIS A 53 -0.12 9.97 -35.85
CA HIS A 53 -0.37 10.09 -37.28
C HIS A 53 -0.91 11.47 -37.68
N THR A 54 -1.41 12.27 -36.73
CA THR A 54 -1.96 13.62 -36.94
C THR A 54 -1.06 14.68 -36.32
N GLN A 55 -1.25 15.95 -36.69
CA GLN A 55 -0.47 17.05 -36.09
C GLN A 55 -0.99 17.33 -34.68
N ASN A 56 -0.38 16.68 -33.70
CA ASN A 56 -0.73 16.75 -32.29
C ASN A 56 0.21 17.65 -31.47
N LEU A 57 1.23 18.23 -32.07
CA LEU A 57 2.25 19.05 -31.40
C LEU A 57 2.23 20.48 -31.94
N ILE A 58 2.11 21.47 -31.06
CA ILE A 58 2.22 22.89 -31.38
C ILE A 58 3.30 23.51 -30.52
N LEU A 59 4.30 24.14 -31.14
CA LEU A 59 5.34 24.92 -30.47
C LEU A 59 5.27 26.36 -30.97
N ALA A 60 5.10 27.33 -30.07
CA ALA A 60 5.04 28.74 -30.42
C ALA A 60 5.95 29.57 -29.50
N GLY A 61 6.58 30.62 -30.02
CA GLY A 61 7.48 31.48 -29.23
C GLY A 61 8.10 32.58 -30.07
N ARG A 62 9.15 33.21 -29.54
CA ARG A 62 9.91 34.25 -30.24
C ARG A 62 11.40 33.96 -30.24
N ILE A 63 12.07 34.21 -31.36
CA ILE A 63 13.51 34.05 -31.50
C ILE A 63 14.14 35.42 -31.75
N ARG A 64 15.13 35.78 -30.93
CA ARG A 64 15.91 36.99 -31.07
C ARG A 64 17.39 36.66 -31.26
N PRO A 65 17.99 36.94 -32.42
CA PRO A 65 19.43 36.83 -32.58
C PRO A 65 20.12 37.94 -31.78
N ASP A 66 21.16 37.58 -31.03
CA ASP A 66 22.08 38.49 -30.36
C ASP A 66 23.43 38.40 -31.08
N LEU A 67 23.52 39.14 -32.19
CA LEU A 67 24.70 39.13 -33.07
C LEU A 67 25.95 39.67 -32.36
N ALA A 68 25.79 40.55 -31.37
CA ALA A 68 26.91 41.11 -30.62
C ALA A 68 27.62 40.05 -29.77
N HIS A 69 26.85 39.13 -29.19
CA HIS A 69 27.39 38.06 -28.34
C HIS A 69 27.40 36.69 -29.04
N GLN A 70 27.04 36.62 -30.32
CA GLN A 70 26.89 35.38 -31.09
C GLN A 70 25.96 34.37 -30.41
N ARG A 71 24.82 34.85 -29.90
CA ARG A 71 23.83 34.05 -29.18
C ARG A 71 22.47 34.12 -29.84
N VAL A 72 21.60 33.18 -29.51
CA VAL A 72 20.19 33.18 -29.87
C VAL A 72 19.38 33.11 -28.59
N ILE A 73 18.46 34.06 -28.42
CA ILE A 73 17.57 34.13 -27.27
C ILE A 73 16.20 33.64 -27.73
N LEU A 74 15.71 32.59 -27.09
CA LEU A 74 14.41 31.99 -27.28
C LEU A 74 13.51 32.52 -26.15
N GLU A 75 12.41 33.20 -26.47
CA GLU A 75 11.55 33.88 -25.50
C GLU A 75 10.11 33.36 -25.59
N ASN A 76 9.47 33.14 -24.43
CA ASN A 76 8.06 32.76 -24.29
C ASN A 76 7.67 31.55 -25.14
N PHE A 77 8.50 30.51 -25.15
CA PHE A 77 8.19 29.29 -25.87
C PHE A 77 7.14 28.49 -25.11
N LYS A 78 6.12 28.03 -25.83
CA LYS A 78 5.07 27.16 -25.34
C LYS A 78 4.91 25.99 -26.30
N LEU A 79 5.00 24.79 -25.76
CA LEU A 79 4.69 23.53 -26.40
C LEU A 79 3.33 23.07 -25.88
N GLU A 80 2.46 22.62 -26.75
CA GLU A 80 1.16 22.01 -26.42
C GLU A 80 0.99 20.72 -27.21
N THR A 81 0.41 19.71 -26.56
CA THR A 81 0.03 18.46 -27.20
C THR A 81 -1.22 17.86 -26.58
N ASP A 82 -2.06 17.25 -27.42
CA ASP A 82 -3.20 16.45 -26.96
C ASP A 82 -2.76 14.99 -26.82
N LEU A 83 -2.85 14.47 -25.59
CA LEU A 83 -2.45 13.09 -25.27
C LEU A 83 -3.39 12.06 -25.91
N ALA A 84 -4.61 12.44 -26.27
CA ALA A 84 -5.57 11.57 -26.95
C ALA A 84 -5.16 11.23 -28.38
N GLU A 85 -4.29 12.03 -29.00
CA GLU A 85 -3.80 11.80 -30.36
C GLU A 85 -2.54 10.93 -30.40
N LEU A 86 -2.01 10.51 -29.25
CA LEU A 86 -0.81 9.66 -29.21
C LEU A 86 -1.11 8.25 -29.73
N ASP A 87 -0.22 7.74 -30.56
CA ASP A 87 -0.24 6.37 -31.06
C ASP A 87 0.48 5.43 -30.07
N ALA A 88 -0.24 4.42 -29.59
CA ALA A 88 0.27 3.50 -28.57
C ALA A 88 1.47 2.68 -29.07
N ASP A 89 1.52 2.32 -30.35
CA ASP A 89 2.65 1.58 -30.93
C ASP A 89 3.90 2.46 -31.02
N ALA A 90 3.76 3.71 -31.45
CA ALA A 90 4.85 4.68 -31.50
C ALA A 90 5.42 4.99 -30.12
N VAL A 91 4.58 5.15 -29.09
CA VAL A 91 5.06 5.34 -27.71
C VAL A 91 5.69 4.05 -27.18
N GLY A 92 5.09 2.90 -27.45
CA GLY A 92 5.61 1.60 -27.04
C GLY A 92 6.98 1.25 -27.62
N ALA A 93 7.33 1.81 -28.77
CA ALA A 93 8.66 1.68 -29.35
C ALA A 93 9.76 2.39 -28.55
N ILE A 94 9.40 3.43 -27.78
CA ILE A 94 10.33 4.20 -26.93
C ILE A 94 10.28 3.67 -25.49
N SER A 95 9.09 3.36 -25.00
CA SER A 95 8.89 2.84 -23.65
C SER A 95 7.87 1.69 -23.72
N PRO A 96 8.35 0.43 -23.76
CA PRO A 96 7.49 -0.74 -23.77
C PRO A 96 6.48 -0.75 -22.60
N ASP A 97 6.92 -0.28 -21.43
CA ASP A 97 6.06 -0.18 -20.24
C ASP A 97 4.95 0.88 -20.42
N ALA A 98 5.22 1.99 -21.11
CA ALA A 98 4.19 3.00 -21.39
C ALA A 98 3.13 2.51 -22.38
N LYS A 99 3.45 1.50 -23.21
CA LYS A 99 2.49 0.93 -24.17
C LYS A 99 1.25 0.39 -23.46
N THR A 100 1.42 -0.25 -22.31
CA THR A 100 0.29 -0.85 -21.57
C THR A 100 -0.66 0.22 -21.03
N TRP A 101 -0.14 1.40 -20.70
CA TRP A 101 -0.94 2.55 -20.22
C TRP A 101 -1.64 3.32 -21.34
N LEU A 102 -1.21 3.14 -22.59
CA LEU A 102 -1.76 3.80 -23.77
C LEU A 102 -2.65 2.91 -24.63
N ALA A 103 -2.64 1.61 -24.36
CA ALA A 103 -3.51 0.67 -25.04
C ALA A 103 -4.98 1.13 -24.93
N ASP A 104 -5.73 0.93 -26.02
CA ASP A 104 -7.17 1.23 -26.11
C ASP A 104 -7.58 2.69 -25.85
N GLY A 105 -6.68 3.65 -26.13
CA GLY A 105 -6.98 5.08 -25.95
C GLY A 105 -7.15 5.45 -24.47
N ALA A 106 -6.42 4.76 -23.59
CA ALA A 106 -6.57 4.91 -22.15
C ALA A 106 -6.15 6.29 -21.61
N LEU A 107 -5.37 7.08 -22.36
CA LEU A 107 -4.85 8.37 -21.93
C LEU A 107 -5.46 9.53 -22.73
N HIS A 108 -5.97 10.53 -22.02
CA HIS A 108 -6.41 11.81 -22.59
C HIS A 108 -5.85 12.98 -21.79
N GLY A 109 -5.90 14.18 -22.38
CA GLY A 109 -5.60 15.44 -21.69
C GLY A 109 -4.73 16.37 -22.52
N GLN A 110 -4.72 17.65 -22.14
CA GLN A 110 -3.87 18.65 -22.78
C GLN A 110 -2.59 18.82 -21.95
N LEU A 111 -1.46 18.38 -22.50
CA LEU A 111 -0.14 18.60 -21.93
C LEU A 111 0.45 19.88 -22.53
N SER A 112 1.00 20.74 -21.69
CA SER A 112 1.74 21.92 -22.12
C SER A 112 3.05 22.07 -21.37
N ALA A 113 4.05 22.59 -22.06
CA ALA A 113 5.35 22.93 -21.51
C ALA A 113 5.71 24.37 -21.91
N GLY A 114 6.00 25.24 -20.95
CA GLY A 114 6.30 26.65 -21.17
C GLY A 114 7.69 27.02 -20.68
N MET A 115 8.38 27.89 -21.41
CA MET A 115 9.72 28.36 -21.07
C MET A 115 9.81 29.86 -21.36
N ASP A 116 10.16 30.63 -20.33
CA ASP A 116 10.12 32.10 -20.43
C ASP A 116 11.30 32.64 -21.25
N SER A 117 12.50 32.12 -21.03
CA SER A 117 13.70 32.53 -21.78
C SER A 117 14.76 31.43 -21.80
N LEU A 118 15.46 31.30 -22.93
CA LEU A 118 16.58 30.39 -23.12
C LEU A 118 17.63 31.01 -24.03
N THR A 119 18.86 31.12 -23.54
CA THR A 119 19.98 31.68 -24.31
C THR A 119 20.88 30.56 -24.80
N VAL A 120 20.94 30.40 -26.12
CA VAL A 120 21.80 29.42 -26.80
C VAL A 120 23.03 30.14 -27.35
N GLY A 121 24.23 29.64 -27.10
CA GLY A 121 25.43 30.16 -27.77
C GLY A 121 26.75 29.94 -27.03
N GLN A 122 26.81 30.11 -25.70
CA GLN A 122 28.01 29.80 -24.89
C GLN A 122 27.62 29.54 -23.41
N GLY A 123 27.99 28.38 -22.87
CA GLY A 123 27.78 28.00 -21.46
C GLY A 123 26.87 26.78 -21.27
N GLU A 124 26.81 26.28 -20.04
CA GLU A 124 25.81 25.29 -19.64
C GLU A 124 24.43 25.96 -19.59
N VAL A 125 23.44 25.29 -20.18
CA VAL A 125 22.13 25.86 -20.41
C VAL A 125 21.10 25.00 -19.70
N SER A 126 20.48 25.54 -18.66
CA SER A 126 19.44 24.86 -17.87
C SER A 126 18.16 25.69 -17.88
N PRO A 127 17.33 25.62 -18.95
CA PRO A 127 16.06 26.31 -18.96
C PRO A 127 15.18 25.79 -17.82
N VAL A 128 14.40 26.69 -17.22
CA VAL A 128 13.29 26.30 -16.37
C VAL A 128 12.06 26.16 -17.26
N VAL A 129 11.54 24.94 -17.34
CA VAL A 129 10.35 24.60 -18.12
C VAL A 129 9.20 24.34 -17.17
N ARG A 130 8.13 25.12 -17.31
CA ARG A 130 6.86 24.93 -16.60
C ARG A 130 6.05 23.84 -17.30
N LEU A 131 5.71 22.78 -16.59
CA LEU A 131 4.91 21.67 -17.08
C LEU A 131 3.49 21.79 -16.55
N GLU A 132 2.51 21.58 -17.41
CA GLU A 132 1.10 21.59 -17.02
C GLU A 132 0.30 20.55 -17.80
N LEU A 133 -0.42 19.68 -17.09
CA LEU A 133 -1.44 18.79 -17.65
C LEU A 133 -2.81 19.26 -17.19
N ARG A 134 -3.75 19.38 -18.12
CA ARG A 134 -5.15 19.72 -17.83
C ARG A 134 -6.10 18.66 -18.36
N GLN A 135 -7.17 18.45 -17.60
CA GLN A 135 -8.30 17.57 -17.98
C GLN A 135 -7.84 16.17 -18.37
N GLY A 136 -6.79 15.67 -17.73
CA GLY A 136 -6.27 14.36 -18.06
C GLY A 136 -7.22 13.25 -17.58
N SER A 137 -7.16 12.12 -18.26
CA SER A 137 -7.78 10.87 -17.78
C SER A 137 -6.92 9.68 -18.15
N LEU A 138 -6.88 8.68 -17.28
CA LEU A 138 -6.10 7.46 -17.45
C LEU A 138 -6.95 6.25 -17.08
N ARG A 139 -7.18 5.33 -18.01
CA ARG A 139 -7.79 4.02 -17.74
C ARG A 139 -6.70 2.97 -17.47
N VAL A 140 -6.73 2.35 -16.30
CA VAL A 140 -5.80 1.28 -15.94
C VAL A 140 -6.34 -0.05 -16.48
N ALA A 141 -5.62 -0.65 -17.43
CA ALA A 141 -6.07 -1.84 -18.14
C ALA A 141 -6.37 -3.01 -17.19
N GLU A 142 -5.50 -3.27 -16.21
CA GLU A 142 -5.60 -4.43 -15.31
C GLU A 142 -6.82 -4.38 -14.39
N SER A 143 -7.24 -3.17 -13.98
CA SER A 143 -8.36 -2.98 -13.05
C SER A 143 -9.63 -2.50 -13.74
N GLY A 144 -9.53 -2.06 -14.99
CA GLY A 144 -10.59 -1.36 -15.72
C GLY A 144 -10.96 0.02 -15.14
N LYS A 145 -10.32 0.44 -14.05
CA LYS A 145 -10.63 1.69 -13.34
C LYS A 145 -10.10 2.89 -14.11
N THR A 146 -10.80 4.02 -14.01
CA THR A 146 -10.42 5.26 -14.70
C THR A 146 -10.11 6.35 -13.68
N PHE A 147 -8.90 6.89 -13.75
CA PHE A 147 -8.53 8.15 -13.14
C PHE A 147 -9.02 9.28 -14.04
N SER A 148 -9.74 10.24 -13.46
CA SER A 148 -10.32 11.39 -14.16
C SER A 148 -9.84 12.70 -13.53
N GLU A 149 -10.07 13.81 -14.23
CA GLU A 149 -9.67 15.15 -13.77
C GLU A 149 -8.19 15.22 -13.37
N ILE A 150 -7.32 14.51 -14.11
CA ILE A 150 -5.89 14.51 -13.84
C ILE A 150 -5.34 15.89 -14.17
N THR A 151 -4.73 16.52 -13.19
CA THR A 151 -4.03 17.80 -13.33
C THR A 151 -2.61 17.64 -12.85
N LEU A 152 -1.66 18.21 -13.58
CA LEU A 152 -0.26 18.26 -13.17
C LEU A 152 0.24 19.70 -13.29
N ARG A 153 1.00 20.16 -12.32
CA ARG A 153 1.80 21.38 -12.38
C ARG A 153 3.20 21.09 -11.86
N GLY A 154 4.21 21.51 -12.61
CA GLY A 154 5.60 21.27 -12.24
C GLY A 154 6.60 22.18 -12.93
N LEU A 155 7.84 22.10 -12.47
CA LEU A 155 9.00 22.83 -12.95
C LEU A 155 10.11 21.84 -13.25
N ALA A 156 10.55 21.77 -14.51
CA ALA A 156 11.71 21.01 -14.92
C ALA A 156 12.90 21.96 -15.14
N ALA A 157 14.01 21.69 -14.46
CA ALA A 157 15.27 22.40 -14.62
C ALA A 157 16.39 21.36 -14.50
N TYR A 158 16.71 20.70 -15.63
CA TYR A 158 17.58 19.52 -15.65
C TYR A 158 18.88 19.75 -14.85
N PRO A 159 19.27 18.82 -13.97
CA PRO A 159 18.69 17.47 -13.76
C PRO A 159 17.52 17.39 -12.77
N LYS A 160 16.96 18.52 -12.35
CA LYS A 160 15.91 18.59 -11.32
C LYS A 160 14.53 18.66 -11.94
N LEU A 161 13.57 18.01 -11.29
CA LEU A 161 12.14 18.11 -11.57
C LEU A 161 11.42 18.37 -10.25
N THR A 162 10.56 19.37 -10.21
CA THR A 162 9.67 19.64 -9.08
C THR A 162 8.24 19.49 -9.56
N LEU A 163 7.50 18.54 -9.00
CA LEU A 163 6.06 18.43 -9.18
C LEU A 163 5.40 19.21 -8.05
N GLU A 164 4.86 20.38 -8.37
CA GLU A 164 4.20 21.25 -7.39
C GLU A 164 2.87 20.66 -6.95
N GLU A 165 2.10 20.12 -7.91
CA GLU A 165 0.84 19.45 -7.63
C GLU A 165 0.54 18.45 -8.76
N VAL A 166 0.20 17.23 -8.37
CA VAL A 166 -0.48 16.24 -9.18
C VAL A 166 -1.80 15.97 -8.48
N SER A 167 -2.92 16.03 -9.19
CA SER A 167 -4.21 15.66 -8.62
C SER A 167 -5.00 14.80 -9.60
N ALA A 168 -5.81 13.88 -9.07
CA ALA A 168 -6.65 13.00 -9.87
C ALA A 168 -7.86 12.56 -9.04
N ARG A 169 -8.91 12.10 -9.71
CA ARG A 169 -10.08 11.47 -9.11
C ARG A 169 -10.19 10.01 -9.53
N LEU A 170 -10.55 9.16 -8.59
CA LEU A 170 -10.91 7.76 -8.85
C LEU A 170 -12.23 7.49 -8.13
N GLY A 171 -13.30 7.28 -8.90
CA GLY A 171 -14.66 7.24 -8.35
C GLY A 171 -14.99 8.51 -7.56
N GLN A 172 -15.34 8.34 -6.29
CA GLN A 172 -15.61 9.47 -5.39
C GLN A 172 -14.34 10.05 -4.74
N GLY A 173 -13.25 9.29 -4.75
CA GLY A 173 -11.99 9.65 -4.11
C GLY A 173 -11.20 10.70 -4.88
N LYS A 174 -10.38 11.47 -4.15
CA LYS A 174 -9.45 12.45 -4.72
C LYS A 174 -8.03 12.23 -4.21
N ILE A 175 -7.08 12.13 -5.14
CA ILE A 175 -5.64 12.03 -4.87
C ILE A 175 -4.99 13.40 -5.12
N LYS A 176 -4.05 13.77 -4.26
CA LYS A 176 -3.12 14.88 -4.44
C LYS A 176 -1.71 14.43 -4.08
N ALA A 177 -0.74 14.73 -4.92
CA ALA A 177 0.67 14.46 -4.66
C ALA A 177 1.55 15.64 -5.07
N SER A 178 2.72 15.73 -4.46
CA SER A 178 3.79 16.66 -4.84
C SER A 178 5.14 15.98 -4.63
N GLY A 179 6.20 16.50 -5.23
CA GLY A 179 7.52 15.92 -5.05
C GLY A 179 8.65 16.66 -5.73
N LYS A 180 9.88 16.32 -5.33
CA LYS A 180 11.12 16.84 -5.90
C LYS A 180 12.01 15.68 -6.27
N PHE A 181 12.52 15.72 -7.49
CA PHE A 181 13.28 14.66 -8.12
C PHE A 181 14.55 15.22 -8.73
N GLN A 182 15.58 14.40 -8.78
CA GLN A 182 16.83 14.70 -9.47
C GLN A 182 17.36 13.45 -10.15
N VAL A 183 17.99 13.64 -11.31
CA VAL A 183 18.67 12.57 -12.05
C VAL A 183 20.17 12.79 -11.96
N THR A 184 20.89 11.83 -11.40
CA THR A 184 22.37 11.90 -11.37
C THR A 184 22.95 11.62 -12.76
N PRO A 185 24.19 12.04 -13.05
CA PRO A 185 24.87 11.68 -14.31
C PRO A 185 24.97 10.17 -14.57
N ALA A 186 24.88 9.35 -13.51
CA ALA A 186 24.86 7.88 -13.60
C ALA A 186 23.46 7.30 -13.92
N GLY A 187 22.47 8.15 -14.21
CA GLY A 187 21.09 7.77 -14.50
C GLY A 187 20.28 7.35 -13.26
N VAL A 188 20.80 7.54 -12.04
CA VAL A 188 20.05 7.28 -10.81
C VAL A 188 19.06 8.41 -10.58
N ILE A 189 17.78 8.08 -10.50
CA ILE A 189 16.69 8.99 -10.12
C ILE A 189 16.56 8.92 -8.60
N SER A 190 16.58 10.06 -7.92
CA SER A 190 16.29 10.14 -6.49
C SER A 190 15.32 11.27 -6.20
N GLY A 191 14.52 11.14 -5.15
CA GLY A 191 13.57 12.19 -4.80
C GLY A 191 12.88 12.00 -3.48
N GLN A 192 12.03 12.98 -3.18
CA GLN A 192 11.07 12.97 -2.09
C GLN A 192 9.67 13.27 -2.64
N PHE A 193 8.66 12.73 -2.00
CA PHE A 193 7.27 12.97 -2.37
C PHE A 193 6.38 13.01 -1.14
N GLU A 194 5.25 13.69 -1.30
CA GLU A 194 4.15 13.72 -0.35
C GLU A 194 2.88 13.44 -1.14
N SER A 195 1.99 12.62 -0.59
CA SER A 195 0.74 12.23 -1.21
C SER A 195 -0.35 12.17 -0.16
N THR A 196 -1.54 12.62 -0.55
CA THR A 196 -2.76 12.48 0.23
C THR A 196 -3.84 11.99 -0.69
N ALA A 197 -4.75 11.18 -0.16
CA ALA A 197 -6.01 11.00 -0.83
C ALA A 197 -7.14 10.76 0.14
N VAL A 198 -8.33 11.17 -0.27
CA VAL A 198 -9.48 11.31 0.59
C VAL A 198 -10.71 10.69 -0.05
N ASN A 199 -11.59 10.14 0.79
CA ASN A 199 -12.92 9.64 0.44
C ASN A 199 -12.93 8.51 -0.61
N PHE A 200 -12.00 7.56 -0.51
CA PHE A 200 -12.01 6.36 -1.36
C PHE A 200 -13.01 5.35 -0.83
N SER A 201 -13.88 4.83 -1.70
CA SER A 201 -14.72 3.69 -1.33
C SER A 201 -13.85 2.44 -1.24
N LEU A 202 -13.83 1.77 -0.08
CA LEU A 202 -13.10 0.51 0.08
C LEU A 202 -13.62 -0.58 -0.86
N ALA A 203 -14.92 -0.55 -1.19
CA ALA A 203 -15.51 -1.46 -2.16
C ALA A 203 -15.03 -1.20 -3.60
N GLU A 204 -14.61 0.02 -3.93
CA GLU A 204 -14.04 0.35 -5.26
C GLU A 204 -12.58 -0.08 -5.38
N LEU A 205 -11.85 -0.15 -4.25
CA LEU A 205 -10.45 -0.56 -4.16
C LEU A 205 -10.29 -2.08 -4.01
N ALA A 206 -11.27 -2.74 -3.42
CA ALA A 206 -11.26 -4.19 -3.23
C ALA A 206 -11.43 -4.92 -4.59
N PRO A 207 -10.84 -6.11 -4.75
CA PRO A 207 -11.15 -6.97 -5.89
C PRO A 207 -12.64 -7.33 -5.89
N GLU A 208 -13.20 -7.58 -7.06
CA GLU A 208 -14.56 -8.11 -7.17
C GLU A 208 -14.63 -9.49 -6.52
N VAL A 209 -15.56 -9.66 -5.58
CA VAL A 209 -15.84 -10.91 -4.86
C VAL A 209 -17.20 -11.46 -5.30
N ALA A 210 -17.38 -12.78 -5.19
CA ALA A 210 -18.65 -13.39 -5.58
C ALA A 210 -19.79 -12.99 -4.62
N GLU A 211 -21.04 -13.09 -5.09
CA GLU A 211 -22.20 -12.76 -4.25
C GLU A 211 -22.22 -13.62 -2.98
N GLY A 212 -22.33 -12.96 -1.82
CA GLY A 212 -22.35 -13.61 -0.52
C GLY A 212 -20.97 -13.85 0.12
N GLU A 213 -19.87 -13.60 -0.60
CA GLU A 213 -18.53 -13.62 -0.01
C GLU A 213 -18.30 -12.39 0.88
N PRO A 214 -17.42 -12.49 1.90
CA PRO A 214 -17.04 -11.35 2.72
C PRO A 214 -16.50 -10.18 1.89
N GLN A 215 -17.04 -8.98 2.12
CA GLN A 215 -16.61 -7.76 1.45
C GLN A 215 -16.39 -6.64 2.46
N VAL A 216 -15.35 -5.84 2.27
CA VAL A 216 -15.09 -4.66 3.10
C VAL A 216 -15.67 -3.42 2.44
N GLU A 217 -16.49 -2.68 3.17
CA GLU A 217 -17.03 -1.37 2.79
C GLU A 217 -16.57 -0.29 3.77
N GLY A 218 -16.64 0.96 3.34
CA GLY A 218 -16.27 2.14 4.13
C GLY A 218 -15.59 3.20 3.25
N GLN A 219 -15.23 4.32 3.87
CA GLN A 219 -14.49 5.41 3.23
C GLN A 219 -13.07 5.48 3.79
N ALA A 220 -12.07 5.26 2.93
CA ALA A 220 -10.67 5.37 3.29
C ALA A 220 -10.08 6.72 2.90
N SER A 221 -9.24 7.27 3.75
CA SER A 221 -8.32 8.36 3.42
C SER A 221 -6.91 7.98 3.82
N PHE A 222 -5.93 8.37 3.02
CA PHE A 222 -4.53 8.05 3.21
C PHE A 222 -3.65 9.29 3.09
N SER A 223 -2.56 9.32 3.85
CA SER A 223 -1.45 10.24 3.61
C SER A 223 -0.14 9.48 3.69
N LEU A 224 0.79 9.82 2.81
CA LEU A 224 2.07 9.15 2.66
C LEU A 224 3.13 10.17 2.28
N GLU A 225 4.24 10.15 2.98
CA GLU A 225 5.46 10.88 2.61
C GLU A 225 6.62 9.89 2.48
N GLY A 226 7.58 10.20 1.62
CA GLY A 226 8.70 9.30 1.45
C GLY A 226 9.81 9.83 0.56
N VAL A 227 10.87 9.03 0.52
CA VAL A 227 12.05 9.21 -0.30
C VAL A 227 12.31 7.94 -1.10
N PHE A 228 12.97 8.08 -2.24
CA PHE A 228 13.36 6.94 -3.06
C PHE A 228 14.63 7.23 -3.85
N ALA A 229 15.28 6.16 -4.30
CA ALA A 229 16.39 6.23 -5.24
C ALA A 229 16.47 4.95 -6.09
N GLY A 230 16.70 5.06 -7.40
CA GLY A 230 16.89 3.91 -8.26
C GLY A 230 17.13 4.28 -9.72
N LYS A 231 17.65 3.34 -10.50
CA LYS A 231 17.85 3.52 -11.95
C LYS A 231 16.63 3.14 -12.79
N ASP A 232 15.77 2.31 -12.22
CA ASP A 232 14.56 1.78 -12.83
C ASP A 232 13.45 1.63 -11.77
N GLY A 233 12.26 1.24 -12.22
CA GLY A 233 11.09 1.08 -11.36
C GLY A 233 11.28 0.02 -10.26
N ALA A 234 11.98 -1.08 -10.55
CA ALA A 234 12.20 -2.15 -9.59
C ALA A 234 13.14 -1.70 -8.46
N MET A 235 14.24 -1.02 -8.78
CA MET A 235 15.14 -0.43 -7.80
C MET A 235 14.48 0.67 -6.99
N ILE A 236 13.68 1.54 -7.63
CA ILE A 236 12.91 2.58 -6.93
C ILE A 236 11.96 1.93 -5.92
N ALA A 237 11.22 0.90 -6.32
CA ALA A 237 10.29 0.18 -5.45
C ALA A 237 11.01 -0.48 -4.25
N GLN A 238 12.19 -1.06 -4.47
CA GLN A 238 12.98 -1.66 -3.39
C GLN A 238 13.57 -0.63 -2.42
N ASN A 239 14.00 0.53 -2.92
CA ASN A 239 14.63 1.59 -2.14
C ASN A 239 13.65 2.66 -1.65
N LEU A 240 12.36 2.49 -1.90
CA LEU A 240 11.32 3.36 -1.41
C LEU A 240 11.25 3.27 0.12
N GLN A 241 11.35 4.41 0.77
CA GLN A 241 11.20 4.55 2.22
C GLN A 241 10.19 5.64 2.51
N GLY A 242 9.29 5.41 3.45
CA GLY A 242 8.25 6.40 3.75
C GLY A 242 7.44 6.06 4.98
N ASN A 243 6.68 7.05 5.44
CA ASN A 243 5.73 6.91 6.53
C ASN A 243 4.38 7.48 6.09
N GLY A 244 3.31 6.94 6.63
CA GLY A 244 1.98 7.36 6.30
C GLY A 244 0.95 6.96 7.33
N GLN A 245 -0.30 7.20 6.99
CA GLN A 245 -1.45 6.80 7.80
C GLN A 245 -2.64 6.51 6.90
N ILE A 246 -3.47 5.56 7.32
CA ILE A 246 -4.78 5.28 6.75
C ILE A 246 -5.82 5.58 7.83
N SER A 247 -6.89 6.26 7.45
CA SER A 247 -8.11 6.37 8.25
C SER A 247 -9.25 5.70 7.49
N ILE A 248 -10.12 5.00 8.22
CA ILE A 248 -11.30 4.34 7.65
C ILE A 248 -12.52 4.83 8.41
N LYS A 249 -13.45 5.44 7.69
CA LYS A 249 -14.73 5.90 8.21
C LYS A 249 -15.84 4.93 7.80
N ASP A 250 -16.77 4.69 8.71
CA ASP A 250 -17.97 3.86 8.49
C ASP A 250 -17.61 2.45 7.98
N GLY A 251 -16.59 1.83 8.59
CA GLY A 251 -16.07 0.53 8.20
C GLY A 251 -17.06 -0.61 8.45
N VAL A 252 -17.26 -1.46 7.46
CA VAL A 252 -18.10 -2.66 7.57
C VAL A 252 -17.47 -3.84 6.86
N ILE A 253 -17.58 -5.03 7.46
CA ILE A 253 -17.35 -6.29 6.77
C ILE A 253 -18.73 -6.89 6.48
N ARG A 254 -19.19 -6.78 5.24
CA ARG A 254 -20.42 -7.39 4.76
C ARG A 254 -20.27 -8.90 4.71
N ASN A 255 -21.37 -9.61 4.96
CA ASN A 255 -21.45 -11.07 4.80
C ASN A 255 -20.52 -11.85 5.71
N LEU A 256 -19.89 -11.20 6.69
CA LEU A 256 -19.03 -11.83 7.68
C LEU A 256 -19.33 -11.26 9.06
N ASN A 257 -19.79 -12.15 9.93
CA ASN A 257 -19.82 -11.91 11.36
C ASN A 257 -18.59 -12.57 11.97
N VAL A 258 -17.59 -11.76 12.36
CA VAL A 258 -16.30 -12.27 12.84
C VAL A 258 -16.48 -13.16 14.07
N ILE A 259 -17.39 -12.80 14.99
CA ILE A 259 -17.67 -13.61 16.18
C ILE A 259 -18.28 -14.95 15.79
N ARG A 260 -19.27 -14.93 14.88
CA ARG A 260 -19.88 -16.16 14.37
C ARG A 260 -18.83 -17.07 13.73
N GLU A 261 -17.90 -16.51 12.97
CA GLU A 261 -16.85 -17.30 12.33
C GLU A 261 -15.91 -17.95 13.36
N ILE A 262 -15.47 -17.19 14.38
CA ILE A 262 -14.70 -17.75 15.50
C ILE A 262 -15.50 -18.88 16.17
N MET A 263 -16.80 -18.67 16.42
CA MET A 263 -17.66 -19.70 17.02
C MET A 263 -17.81 -20.94 16.14
N ASN A 264 -17.96 -20.78 14.83
CA ASN A 264 -18.04 -21.89 13.90
C ASN A 264 -16.74 -22.72 13.90
N LYS A 265 -15.58 -22.08 14.02
CA LYS A 265 -14.29 -22.76 14.16
C LYS A 265 -14.15 -23.48 15.50
N LEU A 266 -14.66 -22.89 16.59
CA LEU A 266 -14.67 -23.54 17.92
C LEU A 266 -15.70 -24.67 18.02
N ALA A 267 -16.79 -24.61 17.25
CA ALA A 267 -17.86 -25.61 17.22
C ALA A 267 -17.42 -26.99 16.70
N LEU A 268 -16.17 -27.13 16.26
CA LEU A 268 -15.53 -28.44 16.08
C LEU A 268 -15.53 -29.27 17.38
N ILE A 269 -15.70 -28.63 18.54
CA ILE A 269 -15.92 -29.28 19.83
C ILE A 269 -17.41 -29.69 19.96
N PRO A 270 -17.74 -31.00 19.96
CA PRO A 270 -19.13 -31.47 19.98
C PRO A 270 -19.93 -30.94 21.18
N GLY A 271 -21.14 -30.43 20.92
CA GLY A 271 -22.06 -29.95 21.95
C GLY A 271 -21.74 -28.54 22.52
N LEU A 272 -20.68 -27.88 22.02
CA LEU A 272 -20.33 -26.53 22.46
C LEU A 272 -21.39 -25.52 22.04
N ARG A 273 -21.88 -25.61 20.79
CA ARG A 273 -22.80 -24.62 20.21
C ARG A 273 -24.12 -24.52 20.99
N GLU A 274 -24.71 -25.66 21.34
CA GLU A 274 -25.99 -25.71 22.07
C GLU A 274 -25.83 -25.18 23.51
N LYS A 275 -24.77 -25.60 24.20
CA LYS A 275 -24.44 -25.13 25.56
C LYS A 275 -24.16 -23.64 25.59
N PHE A 276 -23.46 -23.15 24.58
CA PHE A 276 -23.11 -21.75 24.48
C PHE A 276 -24.31 -20.87 24.15
N SER A 277 -25.09 -21.23 23.13
CA SER A 277 -26.24 -20.43 22.66
C SER A 277 -27.30 -20.26 23.76
N SER A 278 -27.51 -21.28 24.60
CA SER A 278 -28.47 -21.23 25.72
C SER A 278 -28.04 -20.30 26.88
N ARG A 279 -26.80 -19.81 26.87
CA ARG A 279 -26.23 -18.97 27.92
C ARG A 279 -26.01 -17.52 27.51
N LEU A 280 -26.14 -17.23 26.21
CA LEU A 280 -26.09 -15.87 25.70
C LEU A 280 -27.39 -15.13 25.99
N SER A 281 -27.28 -13.83 26.25
CA SER A 281 -28.45 -12.96 26.30
C SER A 281 -29.09 -12.84 24.91
N ALA A 282 -30.38 -12.49 24.87
CA ALA A 282 -31.12 -12.37 23.61
C ALA A 282 -30.50 -11.34 22.65
N ASP A 283 -29.86 -10.30 23.19
CA ASP A 283 -29.20 -9.28 22.38
C ASP A 283 -27.89 -9.81 21.75
N TYR A 284 -27.12 -10.63 22.47
CA TYR A 284 -25.95 -11.30 21.87
C TYR A 284 -26.34 -12.33 20.81
N GLN A 285 -27.44 -13.06 20.99
CA GLN A 285 -27.94 -13.97 19.95
C GLN A 285 -28.27 -13.19 18.67
N LYS A 286 -28.96 -12.05 18.77
CA LYS A 286 -29.23 -11.17 17.62
C LYS A 286 -27.94 -10.66 16.97
N ARG A 287 -26.93 -10.28 17.77
CA ARG A 287 -25.62 -9.84 17.25
C ARG A 287 -24.88 -10.96 16.56
N LEU A 288 -24.92 -12.19 17.08
CA LEU A 288 -24.36 -13.37 16.40
C LEU A 288 -25.09 -13.67 15.09
N ASP A 289 -26.40 -13.43 15.04
CA ASP A 289 -27.25 -13.63 13.85
C ASP A 289 -27.13 -12.49 12.82
N ALA A 290 -26.54 -11.36 13.20
CA ALA A 290 -26.23 -10.27 12.28
C ALA A 290 -25.26 -10.74 11.18
N ARG A 291 -25.57 -10.37 9.93
CA ARG A 291 -24.78 -10.77 8.75
C ARG A 291 -23.44 -10.03 8.64
N ASP A 292 -23.39 -8.81 9.15
CA ASP A 292 -22.28 -7.88 8.94
C ASP A 292 -21.58 -7.53 10.26
N THR A 293 -20.30 -7.18 10.19
CA THR A 293 -19.51 -6.65 11.32
C THR A 293 -19.18 -5.19 11.08
N TYR A 294 -19.69 -4.29 11.92
CA TYR A 294 -19.37 -2.87 11.89
C TYR A 294 -18.12 -2.60 12.72
N PHE A 295 -17.21 -1.76 12.23
CA PHE A 295 -16.00 -1.40 12.95
C PHE A 295 -15.66 0.08 12.83
N VAL A 296 -15.06 0.60 13.90
CA VAL A 296 -14.47 1.93 13.97
C VAL A 296 -12.97 1.76 13.89
N VAL A 297 -12.35 2.52 12.99
CA VAL A 297 -10.90 2.63 12.85
C VAL A 297 -10.54 4.08 13.10
N SER A 298 -9.63 4.33 14.04
CA SER A 298 -9.12 5.67 14.24
C SER A 298 -8.08 6.00 13.15
N GLU A 299 -6.90 5.41 13.25
CA GLU A 299 -5.77 5.68 12.38
C GLU A 299 -4.85 4.45 12.36
N ILE A 300 -4.44 4.01 11.16
CA ILE A 300 -3.51 2.91 10.96
C ILE A 300 -2.20 3.52 10.45
N PRO A 301 -1.12 3.52 11.26
CA PRO A 301 0.18 3.97 10.79
C PRO A 301 0.70 3.03 9.70
N LEU A 302 1.27 3.62 8.65
CA LEU A 302 1.94 2.91 7.57
C LEU A 302 3.42 3.24 7.58
N GLN A 303 4.23 2.24 7.25
CA GLN A 303 5.64 2.41 6.96
C GLN A 303 5.98 1.67 5.67
N ILE A 304 6.76 2.30 4.80
CA ILE A 304 7.32 1.68 3.61
C ILE A 304 8.82 1.58 3.83
N ALA A 305 9.37 0.37 3.67
CA ALA A 305 10.80 0.14 3.68
C ALA A 305 11.13 -1.17 2.95
N ASN A 306 12.25 -1.18 2.21
CA ASN A 306 12.81 -2.39 1.60
C ASN A 306 11.80 -3.17 0.74
N GLY A 307 11.02 -2.47 -0.09
CA GLY A 307 9.98 -3.08 -0.94
C GLY A 307 8.79 -3.70 -0.18
N THR A 308 8.60 -3.32 1.10
CA THR A 308 7.53 -3.79 1.96
C THR A 308 6.74 -2.60 2.50
N LEU A 309 5.42 -2.71 2.47
CA LEU A 309 4.49 -1.83 3.19
C LEU A 309 4.06 -2.55 4.47
N SER A 310 4.30 -1.95 5.63
CA SER A 310 3.89 -2.48 6.92
C SER A 310 2.90 -1.55 7.63
N ALA A 311 1.97 -2.15 8.34
CA ALA A 311 1.03 -1.48 9.23
C ALA A 311 1.08 -2.14 10.61
N ASP A 312 1.60 -1.43 11.60
CA ASP A 312 1.79 -1.91 12.97
C ASP A 312 1.86 -0.72 13.95
N PRO A 313 0.93 -0.59 14.92
CA PRO A 313 -0.22 -1.46 15.18
C PRO A 313 -1.46 -1.11 14.34
N ILE A 314 -2.24 -2.13 13.99
CA ILE A 314 -3.63 -2.00 13.51
C ILE A 314 -4.55 -2.25 14.69
N SER A 315 -5.52 -1.36 14.92
CA SER A 315 -6.58 -1.54 15.91
C SER A 315 -7.94 -1.29 15.26
N LEU A 316 -8.81 -2.31 15.30
CA LEU A 316 -10.18 -2.23 14.81
C LEU A 316 -11.11 -2.54 16.00
N SER A 317 -12.06 -1.67 16.28
CA SER A 317 -13.01 -1.88 17.38
C SER A 317 -14.43 -1.99 16.85
N SER A 318 -15.21 -2.88 17.45
CA SER A 318 -16.66 -3.00 17.24
C SER A 318 -17.36 -3.04 18.61
N ASP A 319 -18.69 -3.17 18.60
CA ASP A 319 -19.49 -3.25 19.82
C ASP A 319 -19.20 -4.48 20.70
N SER A 320 -18.61 -5.55 20.15
CA SER A 320 -18.44 -6.84 20.83
C SER A 320 -17.06 -7.48 20.66
N LEU A 321 -16.17 -6.88 19.88
CA LEU A 321 -14.79 -7.34 19.74
C LEU A 321 -13.85 -6.19 19.39
N GLU A 322 -12.58 -6.43 19.69
CA GLU A 322 -11.45 -5.59 19.31
C GLU A 322 -10.40 -6.46 18.60
N ILE A 323 -9.90 -6.01 17.46
CA ILE A 323 -8.85 -6.69 16.69
C ILE A 323 -7.59 -5.85 16.78
N PHE A 324 -6.51 -6.50 17.19
CA PHE A 324 -5.16 -5.95 17.13
C PHE A 324 -4.37 -6.74 16.11
N ALA A 325 -3.70 -6.09 15.16
CA ALA A 325 -2.93 -6.79 14.15
C ALA A 325 -1.68 -6.02 13.71
N SER A 326 -0.75 -6.74 13.12
CA SER A 326 0.41 -6.21 12.41
C SER A 326 0.47 -6.91 11.06
N VAL A 327 0.53 -6.15 9.98
CA VAL A 327 0.48 -6.67 8.60
C VAL A 327 1.67 -6.15 7.80
N GLN A 328 2.22 -7.02 6.97
CA GLN A 328 3.26 -6.73 5.99
C GLN A 328 2.78 -7.15 4.60
N ILE A 329 2.86 -6.22 3.65
CA ILE A 329 2.53 -6.42 2.24
C ILE A 329 3.82 -6.21 1.46
N PHE A 330 4.27 -7.24 0.78
CA PHE A 330 5.41 -7.13 -0.12
C PHE A 330 4.94 -6.57 -1.46
N PHE A 331 5.74 -5.69 -2.09
CA PHE A 331 5.41 -5.16 -3.42
C PHE A 331 5.35 -6.24 -4.51
N SER A 332 5.89 -7.43 -4.24
CA SER A 332 5.71 -8.63 -5.07
C SER A 332 4.32 -9.26 -4.96
N GLY A 333 3.45 -8.79 -4.05
CA GLY A 333 2.08 -9.27 -3.87
C GLY A 333 1.77 -10.11 -2.63
N PRO A 334 2.71 -10.89 -2.03
CA PRO A 334 2.45 -11.63 -0.80
C PRO A 334 2.04 -10.71 0.36
N VAL A 335 1.14 -11.22 1.19
CA VAL A 335 0.76 -10.59 2.46
C VAL A 335 1.01 -11.57 3.61
N SER A 336 1.52 -11.05 4.72
CA SER A 336 1.67 -11.79 5.97
C SER A 336 1.32 -10.90 7.15
N GLY A 337 0.86 -11.51 8.23
CA GLY A 337 0.55 -10.76 9.43
C GLY A 337 0.20 -11.67 10.59
N ARG A 338 0.13 -11.06 11.76
CA ARG A 338 -0.34 -11.68 12.99
C ARG A 338 -1.26 -10.73 13.70
N GLY A 339 -2.17 -11.27 14.49
CA GLY A 339 -3.04 -10.45 15.28
C GLY A 339 -3.65 -11.20 16.44
N MET A 340 -4.60 -10.54 17.09
CA MET A 340 -5.34 -11.03 18.22
C MET A 340 -6.73 -10.42 18.20
N VAL A 341 -7.75 -11.25 18.34
CA VAL A 341 -9.12 -10.81 18.58
C VAL A 341 -9.39 -10.90 20.07
N ALA A 342 -9.74 -9.78 20.69
CA ALA A 342 -10.26 -9.73 22.03
C ALA A 342 -11.79 -9.65 21.95
N ILE A 343 -12.49 -10.66 22.46
CA ILE A 343 -13.95 -10.62 22.56
C ILE A 343 -14.35 -9.96 23.87
N ASP A 344 -15.46 -9.24 23.90
CA ASP A 344 -15.96 -8.58 25.11
C ASP A 344 -16.13 -9.55 26.30
N SER A 345 -16.18 -8.99 27.51
CA SER A 345 -16.19 -9.76 28.75
C SER A 345 -17.46 -10.61 28.95
N GLU A 346 -18.62 -10.17 28.47
CA GLU A 346 -19.88 -10.91 28.63
C GLU A 346 -19.84 -12.18 27.80
N PHE A 347 -19.47 -12.05 26.52
CA PHE A 347 -19.30 -13.19 25.63
C PHE A 347 -18.20 -14.14 26.12
N SER A 348 -17.09 -13.57 26.58
CA SER A 348 -15.97 -14.30 27.18
C SER A 348 -16.38 -15.07 28.44
N GLU A 349 -17.38 -14.62 29.19
CA GLU A 349 -17.88 -15.33 30.37
C GLU A 349 -18.83 -16.46 30.00
N ALA A 350 -19.70 -16.23 29.03
CA ALA A 350 -20.55 -17.29 28.49
C ALA A 350 -19.70 -18.44 27.90
N LEU A 351 -18.58 -18.11 27.22
CA LEU A 351 -17.67 -19.10 26.66
C LEU A 351 -16.91 -19.86 27.75
N SER A 352 -16.32 -19.19 28.73
CA SER A 352 -15.49 -19.86 29.75
C SER A 352 -16.32 -20.77 30.66
N ARG A 353 -17.56 -20.39 30.97
CA ARG A 353 -18.50 -21.28 31.69
C ARG A 353 -18.84 -22.53 30.87
N SER A 354 -18.74 -22.47 29.54
CA SER A 354 -19.09 -23.56 28.63
C SER A 354 -17.93 -24.52 28.42
N ILE A 355 -16.69 -24.02 28.45
CA ILE A 355 -15.45 -24.78 28.38
C ILE A 355 -14.47 -24.17 29.37
N ASN A 356 -14.26 -24.84 30.51
CA ASN A 356 -13.41 -24.35 31.58
C ASN A 356 -11.96 -24.14 31.11
N GLU A 357 -11.52 -24.94 30.12
CA GLU A 357 -10.19 -24.87 29.52
C GLU A 357 -9.93 -23.53 28.82
N LEU A 358 -10.98 -22.89 28.27
CA LEU A 358 -10.86 -21.58 27.60
C LEU A 358 -10.66 -20.41 28.57
N ASP A 359 -10.84 -20.61 29.88
CA ASP A 359 -10.60 -19.56 30.88
C ASP A 359 -9.14 -19.07 30.84
N THR A 360 -8.25 -19.93 30.38
CA THR A 360 -6.80 -19.70 30.23
C THR A 360 -6.45 -18.74 29.09
N LEU A 361 -7.40 -18.52 28.15
CA LEU A 361 -7.26 -17.56 27.06
C LEU A 361 -7.72 -16.15 27.45
N ARG A 362 -8.16 -15.93 28.70
CA ARG A 362 -8.60 -14.62 29.16
C ARG A 362 -7.43 -13.70 29.49
N ASP A 363 -7.59 -12.43 29.12
CA ASP A 363 -6.71 -11.35 29.56
C ASP A 363 -7.05 -10.89 30.99
N THR A 364 -6.28 -9.93 31.50
CA THR A 364 -6.50 -9.34 32.83
C THR A 364 -7.80 -8.55 32.96
N LYS A 365 -8.47 -8.24 31.84
CA LYS A 365 -9.78 -7.59 31.79
C LYS A 365 -10.92 -8.62 31.64
N GLY A 366 -10.62 -9.92 31.67
CA GLY A 366 -11.60 -10.99 31.52
C GLY A 366 -12.08 -11.22 30.09
N ARG A 367 -11.38 -10.67 29.09
CA ARG A 367 -11.68 -10.84 27.65
C ARG A 367 -10.92 -12.03 27.10
N MET A 368 -11.58 -12.88 26.32
CA MET A 368 -10.90 -13.97 25.62
C MET A 368 -10.08 -13.43 24.45
N LEU A 369 -8.84 -13.89 24.37
CA LEU A 369 -7.89 -13.55 23.33
C LEU A 369 -7.72 -14.72 22.37
N PHE A 370 -8.05 -14.49 21.10
CA PHE A 370 -7.86 -15.45 20.02
C PHE A 370 -6.75 -14.97 19.09
N PRO A 371 -5.59 -15.65 19.05
CA PRO A 371 -4.51 -15.30 18.15
C PRO A 371 -4.93 -15.55 16.69
N LEU A 372 -4.53 -14.65 15.80
CA LEU A 372 -4.79 -14.69 14.36
C LEU A 372 -3.50 -14.78 13.56
N VAL A 373 -3.57 -15.47 12.43
CA VAL A 373 -2.55 -15.46 11.38
C VAL A 373 -3.16 -14.97 10.07
N ILE A 374 -2.46 -14.08 9.40
CA ILE A 374 -2.83 -13.53 8.10
C ILE A 374 -1.78 -13.97 7.07
N ARG A 375 -2.21 -14.56 5.96
CA ARG A 375 -1.34 -15.06 4.87
C ARG A 375 -1.99 -14.85 3.51
N GLY A 376 -1.26 -15.12 2.43
CA GLY A 376 -1.80 -15.16 1.07
C GLY A 376 -1.26 -14.03 0.20
N THR A 377 -2.15 -13.38 -0.55
CA THR A 377 -1.81 -12.25 -1.44
C THR A 377 -2.74 -11.07 -1.18
N THR A 378 -2.41 -9.89 -1.68
CA THR A 378 -3.30 -8.72 -1.61
C THR A 378 -4.66 -8.95 -2.28
N ALA A 379 -4.72 -9.78 -3.31
CA ALA A 379 -5.97 -10.14 -4.00
C ALA A 379 -6.80 -11.19 -3.24
N ARG A 380 -6.14 -12.06 -2.46
CA ARG A 380 -6.77 -13.16 -1.71
C ARG A 380 -6.08 -13.32 -0.35
N PRO A 381 -6.33 -12.42 0.61
CA PRO A 381 -5.84 -12.59 1.97
C PRO A 381 -6.63 -13.68 2.67
N GLU A 382 -5.94 -14.52 3.43
CA GLU A 382 -6.52 -15.56 4.28
C GLU A 382 -6.26 -15.21 5.75
N ILE A 383 -7.33 -15.20 6.55
CA ILE A 383 -7.28 -14.92 7.99
C ILE A 383 -7.76 -16.17 8.73
N THR A 384 -6.91 -16.72 9.59
CA THR A 384 -7.21 -17.95 10.35
C THR A 384 -6.84 -17.80 11.83
N LEU A 385 -7.44 -18.62 12.69
CA LEU A 385 -7.03 -18.75 14.09
C LEU A 385 -5.67 -19.45 14.18
N ASP A 386 -4.78 -18.96 15.04
CA ASP A 386 -3.53 -19.66 15.36
C ASP A 386 -3.81 -20.79 16.37
N PHE A 387 -4.28 -21.93 15.86
CA PHE A 387 -4.56 -23.10 16.71
C PHE A 387 -3.32 -23.64 17.43
N ASN A 388 -2.12 -23.38 16.89
CA ASN A 388 -0.88 -23.78 17.57
C ASN A 388 -0.66 -22.94 18.82
N ASP A 389 -0.82 -21.62 18.74
CA ASP A 389 -0.72 -20.73 19.91
C ASP A 389 -1.83 -21.03 20.94
N ILE A 390 -3.07 -21.24 20.48
CA ILE A 390 -4.18 -21.66 21.37
C ILE A 390 -3.83 -22.98 22.08
N GLY A 391 -3.40 -24.00 21.32
CA GLY A 391 -3.03 -25.30 21.88
C GLY A 391 -1.89 -25.22 22.89
N GLN A 392 -0.87 -24.40 22.62
CA GLN A 392 0.25 -24.17 23.54
C GLN A 392 -0.21 -23.52 24.86
N ARG A 393 -1.07 -22.49 24.80
CA ARG A 393 -1.62 -21.84 26.00
C ARG A 393 -2.46 -22.80 26.83
N LEU A 394 -3.30 -23.61 26.18
CA LEU A 394 -4.11 -24.63 26.85
C LEU A 394 -3.22 -25.69 27.53
N ALA A 395 -2.17 -26.17 26.86
CA ALA A 395 -1.26 -27.18 27.40
C ALA A 395 -0.46 -26.67 28.60
N VAL A 396 0.05 -25.42 28.54
CA VAL A 396 0.74 -24.77 29.66
C VAL A 396 -0.18 -24.67 30.88
N ALA A 397 -1.42 -24.24 30.66
CA ALA A 397 -2.37 -24.09 31.75
C ALA A 397 -2.83 -25.44 32.35
N ALA A 398 -3.06 -26.46 31.51
CA ALA A 398 -3.37 -27.81 32.00
C ALA A 398 -2.23 -28.38 32.86
N THR A 399 -0.99 -28.17 32.44
CA THR A 399 0.20 -28.60 33.20
C THR A 399 0.30 -27.88 34.55
N GLN A 400 0.03 -26.57 34.58
CA GLN A 400 0.01 -25.79 35.83
C GLN A 400 -1.08 -26.26 36.80
N GLN A 401 -2.26 -26.64 36.31
CA GLN A 401 -3.33 -27.19 37.15
C GLN A 401 -2.95 -28.54 37.76
N VAL A 402 -2.34 -29.44 36.98
CA VAL A 402 -1.88 -30.75 37.46
C VAL A 402 -0.76 -30.59 38.50
N LEU A 403 0.23 -29.73 38.22
CA LEU A 403 1.34 -29.47 39.16
C LEU A 403 0.85 -28.81 40.46
N SER A 404 -0.08 -27.85 40.37
CA SER A 404 -0.65 -27.19 41.55
C SER A 404 -1.48 -28.15 42.39
N GLY A 405 -2.20 -29.09 41.76
CA GLY A 405 -2.93 -30.15 42.46
C GLY A 405 -2.02 -31.13 43.20
N LEU A 406 -0.88 -31.49 42.59
CA LEU A 406 0.09 -32.41 43.19
C LEU A 406 0.93 -31.76 44.30
N LEU A 407 1.35 -30.51 44.11
CA LEU A 407 2.18 -29.78 45.09
C LEU A 407 1.35 -29.14 46.21
N GLY A 408 0.07 -28.81 45.97
CA GLY A 408 -0.85 -28.24 46.96
C GLY A 408 -1.49 -29.27 47.90
N GLY A 409 -1.39 -30.57 47.61
CA GLY A 409 -2.10 -31.64 48.32
C GLY A 409 -1.55 -32.05 49.71
N LYS A 410 -0.44 -31.46 50.20
CA LYS A 410 0.13 -31.81 51.52
C LYS A 410 0.67 -30.59 52.27
N LYS A 411 -0.21 -29.92 53.04
CA LYS A 411 0.11 -29.40 54.39
C LYS A 411 -1.16 -28.88 55.08
N LYS A 412 -1.86 -29.78 55.77
CA LYS A 412 -2.71 -29.40 56.91
C LYS A 412 -2.75 -30.49 57.98
N THR A 413 -1.57 -30.71 58.57
CA THR A 413 -1.32 -31.26 59.92
C THR A 413 0.07 -30.70 60.24
N GLN A 414 0.36 -29.92 61.27
CA GLN A 414 -0.14 -29.90 62.65
C GLN A 414 0.21 -28.54 63.27
N ALA A 415 -0.54 -28.18 64.31
CA ALA A 415 -0.32 -27.01 65.15
C ALA A 415 0.95 -27.12 66.02
N ALA A 416 1.32 -25.96 66.57
CA ALA A 416 2.07 -25.72 67.80
C ALA A 416 3.60 -25.55 67.69
N ASP A 417 3.99 -24.32 67.97
CA ASP A 417 4.87 -23.94 69.08
C ASP A 417 6.25 -23.36 68.74
N SER A 418 6.57 -22.36 69.57
CA SER A 418 7.67 -21.41 69.62
C SER A 418 9.07 -21.89 69.20
N GLY A 419 9.87 -20.98 68.63
CA GLY A 419 11.32 -21.21 68.52
C GLY A 419 12.09 -20.22 67.66
N GLN A 420 12.38 -19.06 68.23
CA GLN A 420 13.55 -18.18 68.05
C GLN A 420 14.67 -18.54 67.05
N ALA A 421 15.08 -17.49 66.31
CA ALA A 421 16.45 -17.04 65.99
C ALA A 421 17.36 -17.75 64.95
N ASP A 422 17.96 -16.84 64.19
CA ASP A 422 19.29 -16.81 63.57
C ASP A 422 19.56 -17.40 62.17
N SER A 423 19.72 -16.46 61.23
CA SER A 423 20.94 -16.20 60.45
C SER A 423 21.92 -17.38 60.22
N GLN A 424 22.11 -17.79 58.96
CA GLN A 424 23.40 -17.63 58.28
C GLN A 424 23.40 -18.15 56.82
N THR A 425 23.88 -17.26 55.97
CA THR A 425 24.57 -17.40 54.69
C THR A 425 25.52 -18.62 54.61
N VAL A 426 25.58 -19.33 53.47
CA VAL A 426 26.82 -19.74 52.76
C VAL A 426 26.49 -20.18 51.31
N GLN A 427 27.39 -19.77 50.42
CA GLN A 427 27.49 -19.98 48.99
C GLN A 427 27.95 -21.40 48.56
N ASN A 428 27.83 -21.62 47.25
CA ASN A 428 28.70 -22.40 46.35
C ASN A 428 28.27 -23.83 45.95
N GLY A 429 28.27 -24.03 44.62
CA GLY A 429 29.08 -25.10 44.04
C GLY A 429 28.35 -26.15 43.19
N ALA A 430 28.19 -25.83 41.90
CA ALA A 430 28.42 -26.65 40.69
C ALA A 430 28.11 -28.18 40.64
N GLU A 431 27.53 -28.51 39.48
CA GLU A 431 27.76 -29.70 38.64
C GLU A 431 26.81 -30.93 38.67
N THR A 432 26.09 -31.03 37.53
CA THR A 432 25.76 -32.21 36.70
C THR A 432 25.04 -33.42 37.29
N SER A 433 23.84 -33.66 36.76
CA SER A 433 23.45 -34.99 36.27
C SER A 433 22.28 -34.89 35.29
N SER A 434 22.54 -35.29 34.04
CA SER A 434 21.55 -35.56 33.01
C SER A 434 20.78 -36.85 33.37
N SER A 435 19.51 -36.71 33.73
CA SER A 435 18.56 -37.80 33.88
C SER A 435 17.59 -37.78 32.70
N THR A 436 17.73 -38.77 31.82
CA THR A 436 16.80 -39.09 30.74
C THR A 436 15.52 -39.68 31.36
N ALA A 437 14.58 -38.80 31.71
CA ALA A 437 13.22 -39.19 32.07
C ALA A 437 12.38 -39.28 30.80
N GLN A 438 11.86 -40.47 30.53
CA GLN A 438 10.90 -40.74 29.46
C GLN A 438 9.64 -39.89 29.67
N ASP A 439 9.31 -39.14 28.63
CA ASP A 439 8.23 -38.15 28.59
C ASP A 439 6.87 -38.83 28.28
N PRO A 440 5.89 -38.86 29.20
CA PRO A 440 4.57 -39.41 28.95
C PRO A 440 3.68 -38.51 28.06
N VAL A 441 4.15 -37.33 27.63
CA VAL A 441 3.38 -36.39 26.80
C VAL A 441 3.37 -36.77 25.30
N ALA A 442 4.32 -37.60 24.86
CA ALA A 442 4.38 -38.06 23.47
C ALA A 442 3.19 -38.94 23.03
N GLY A 443 2.45 -39.54 23.98
CA GLY A 443 1.31 -40.42 23.68
C GLY A 443 0.01 -39.68 23.29
N LEU A 444 -0.19 -38.44 23.72
CA LEU A 444 -1.41 -37.67 23.46
C LEU A 444 -1.34 -36.85 22.16
N LEU A 445 -0.15 -36.36 21.78
CA LEU A 445 0.07 -35.66 20.52
C LEU A 445 0.04 -36.62 19.31
N GLY A 446 0.48 -37.86 19.48
CA GLY A 446 0.36 -38.90 18.44
C GLY A 446 -1.08 -39.29 18.11
N ALA A 447 -2.01 -39.16 19.06
CA ALA A 447 -3.44 -39.45 18.84
C ALA A 447 -4.18 -38.32 18.09
N LEU A 448 -3.72 -37.08 18.18
CA LEU A 448 -4.32 -35.93 17.48
C LEU A 448 -3.80 -35.78 16.04
N ILE A 449 -2.53 -36.11 15.78
CA ILE A 449 -1.95 -36.05 14.44
C ILE A 449 -2.43 -37.21 13.55
N SER A 450 -2.59 -38.41 14.12
CA SER A 450 -3.10 -39.58 13.39
C SER A 450 -4.58 -39.49 12.97
N ALA A 451 -5.35 -38.56 13.56
CA ALA A 451 -6.73 -38.26 13.15
C ALA A 451 -6.79 -37.28 11.95
N ALA A 452 -5.74 -36.49 11.70
CA ALA A 452 -5.68 -35.52 10.61
C ALA A 452 -5.18 -36.13 9.28
N GLU A 453 -4.28 -37.12 9.33
CA GLU A 453 -3.72 -37.77 8.12
C GLU A 453 -4.63 -38.84 7.47
N LYS A 454 -5.75 -39.21 8.11
CA LYS A 454 -6.69 -40.21 7.55
C LYS A 454 -7.84 -39.62 6.71
N ARG A 455 -7.80 -38.32 6.38
CA ARG A 455 -8.81 -37.64 5.55
C ARG A 455 -8.25 -36.63 4.55
N SER A 456 -7.03 -36.87 4.04
CA SER A 456 -6.55 -36.28 2.79
C SER A 456 -6.72 -37.27 1.64
#